data_AF-A0A2K3M6R1-F1
#
_entry.id   AF-A0A2K3M6R1-F1
#
_cell.length_a   1.000
_cell.length_b   1.000
_cell.length_c   1.000
_cell.angle_alpha   90.00
_cell.angle_beta   90.00
_cell.angle_gamma   90.00
#
_symmetry.space_group_name_H-M   'P 1'
#
loop_
_entity.id
_entity.type
_entity.pdbx_description
1 polymer ?
#
loop_
_entity_poly.entity_id
_entity_poly.type
_entity_poly.pdbx_seq_one_letter_code
_entity_poly.pdbx_strand_id
1 'polypeptide(L)' 'MFENVTFSPEKCRFCLGTGNVTVELGGAETEVSRCINCEGAGSLTCTTCQGSGIQPRYLDR' A
#
# COMPACT_ATOMS: atom_id res chain seq x y z
N MET A 1 21.32 -10.66 -14.30
CA MET A 1 20.57 -9.59 -14.97
C MET A 1 19.39 -9.24 -14.08
N PHE A 2 19.39 -8.05 -13.49
CA PHE A 2 18.27 -7.50 -12.73
C PHE A 2 17.78 -6.28 -13.51
N GLU A 3 16.49 -6.22 -13.79
CA GLU A 3 15.91 -5.01 -14.35
C GLU A 3 15.45 -4.12 -13.21
N ASN A 4 15.83 -2.84 -13.27
CA ASN A 4 15.23 -1.81 -12.44
C ASN A 4 13.79 -1.62 -12.91
N VAL A 5 12.87 -2.35 -12.29
CA VAL A 5 11.45 -2.03 -12.38
C VAL A 5 11.26 -0.82 -11.50
N THR A 6 10.95 0.33 -12.08
CA THR A 6 10.51 1.50 -11.32
C THR A 6 9.25 1.10 -10.55
N PHE A 7 9.43 0.73 -9.28
CA PHE A 7 8.33 0.40 -8.38
C PHE A 7 7.62 1.69 -8.02
N SER A 8 6.49 1.96 -8.67
CA SER A 8 5.53 2.93 -8.16
C SER A 8 4.70 2.22 -7.09
N PRO A 9 4.82 2.60 -5.80
CA PRO A 9 4.03 2.00 -4.76
C PRO A 9 2.55 2.19 -5.06
N GLU A 10 1.80 1.08 -5.12
CA GLU A 10 0.36 1.14 -5.39
C GLU A 10 -0.33 1.83 -4.23
N LYS A 11 -1.12 2.84 -4.54
CA LYS A 11 -1.89 3.58 -3.55
C LYS A 11 -2.80 2.62 -2.79
N CYS A 12 -2.77 2.66 -1.46
CA CYS A 12 -3.59 1.76 -0.67
C CYS A 12 -5.07 2.08 -0.91
N ARG A 13 -5.80 1.11 -1.49
CA ARG A 13 -7.21 1.27 -1.87
C ARG A 13 -8.17 1.46 -0.70
N PHE A 14 -7.74 1.12 0.52
CA PHE A 14 -8.57 1.19 1.72
C PHE A 14 -8.55 2.57 2.38
N CYS A 15 -7.39 3.21 2.43
CA CYS A 15 -7.24 4.57 2.96
C CYS A 15 -7.08 5.63 1.87
N LEU A 16 -7.16 5.24 0.60
CA LEU A 16 -6.97 6.15 -0.54
C LEU A 16 -5.69 6.99 -0.39
N GLY A 17 -4.61 6.37 0.08
CA GLY A 17 -3.32 7.02 0.25
C GLY A 17 -3.14 7.87 1.50
N THR A 18 -4.14 8.02 2.36
CA THR A 18 -4.02 8.89 3.56
C THR A 18 -3.27 8.22 4.71
N GLY A 19 -3.18 6.89 4.71
CA GLY A 19 -2.62 6.11 5.82
C GLY A 19 -3.57 5.92 7.01
N ASN A 20 -4.76 6.52 6.98
CA ASN A 20 -5.78 6.38 8.01
C ASN A 20 -7.15 6.05 7.40
N VAL A 21 -8.03 5.47 8.21
CA VAL A 21 -9.43 5.23 7.87
C VAL A 21 -10.28 5.97 8.89
N THR A 22 -11.28 6.69 8.38
CA THR A 22 -12.27 7.38 9.21
C THR A 22 -13.56 6.58 9.18
N VAL A 23 -14.12 6.30 10.35
CA VAL A 23 -15.38 5.57 10.51
C VAL A 23 -16.37 6.46 11.24
N GLU A 24 -17.58 6.60 10.70
CA GLU A 24 -18.67 7.28 11.39
C GLU A 24 -19.34 6.31 12.36
N LEU A 25 -19.32 6.64 13.65
CA LEU A 25 -19.90 5.81 14.72
C LEU A 25 -21.38 6.12 14.96
N GLY A 26 -21.87 7.23 14.39
CA GLY A 26 -23.22 7.75 14.59
C GLY A 26 -23.23 8.97 15.53
N GLY A 27 -24.34 9.71 15.57
CA GLY A 27 -24.47 10.87 16.48
C GLY A 27 -23.45 12.00 16.24
N ALA A 28 -22.91 12.11 15.02
CA ALA A 28 -21.81 13.00 14.63
C ALA A 28 -20.44 12.64 15.23
N GLU A 29 -20.28 11.47 15.84
CA GLU A 29 -18.97 10.94 16.24
C GLU A 29 -18.28 10.24 15.05
N THR A 30 -16.99 10.57 14.90
CA THR A 30 -16.10 9.93 13.93
C THR A 30 -14.86 9.43 14.63
N GLU A 31 -14.43 8.21 14.32
CA GLU A 31 -13.19 7.64 14.79
C GLU A 31 -12.17 7.58 13.65
N VAL A 32 -10.94 8.03 13.93
CA VAL A 32 -9.83 7.96 12.97
C VAL A 32 -8.84 6.92 13.46
N SER A 33 -8.66 5.87 12.65
CA SER A 33 -7.75 4.78 12.96
C SER A 33 -6.62 4.69 11.94
N ARG A 34 -5.45 4.24 12.37
CA ARG A 34 -4.35 3.88 11.45
C ARG A 34 -4.85 2.79 10.51
N CYS A 35 -4.61 2.94 9.21
CA CYS A 35 -5.03 1.94 8.24
C CYS A 35 -4.16 0.69 8.36
N ILE A 36 -4.74 -0.39 8.89
CA ILE A 36 -4.06 -1.68 9.10
C ILE A 36 -3.59 -2.31 7.79
N ASN A 37 -4.29 -2.04 6.68
CA ASN A 37 -3.98 -2.65 5.39
C ASN A 37 -2.69 -2.11 4.76
N CYS A 38 -2.21 -0.95 5.20
CA CYS A 38 -0.93 -0.38 4.78
C CYS A 38 -0.04 0.01 5.95
N GLU A 39 -0.37 -0.39 7.18
CA GLU A 39 0.36 -0.01 8.40
C GLU A 39 0.58 1.50 8.55
N GLY A 40 -0.33 2.32 8.01
CA GLY A 40 -0.19 3.78 7.97
C GLY A 40 0.66 4.36 6.84
N ALA A 41 1.27 3.55 5.97
CA ALA A 41 2.14 4.03 4.90
C ALA A 41 1.40 4.74 3.74
N GLY A 42 0.09 4.51 3.58
CA GLY A 42 -0.69 5.05 2.45
C GLY A 42 -0.50 4.29 1.14
N SER A 43 0.45 3.36 1.07
CA SER A 43 0.68 2.52 -0.10
C SER A 43 0.89 1.06 0.28
N LEU A 44 0.62 0.16 -0.66
CA LEU A 44 0.96 -1.24 -0.54
C LEU A 44 2.36 -1.49 -1.09
N THR A 45 3.22 -2.10 -0.29
CA THR A 45 4.52 -2.58 -0.75
C THR A 45 4.30 -3.75 -1.70
N CYS A 46 4.95 -3.72 -2.87
CA CYS A 46 4.92 -4.86 -3.79
C CYS A 46 5.48 -6.08 -3.06
N THR A 47 4.68 -7.14 -2.94
CA THR A 47 5.09 -8.38 -2.28
C THR A 47 6.13 -9.15 -3.09
N THR A 48 6.15 -8.96 -4.41
CA THR A 48 7.11 -9.59 -5.31
C THR A 48 8.53 -9.06 -5.15
N CYS A 49 8.72 -7.74 -5.02
CA CYS A 49 10.05 -7.13 -4.86
C CYS A 49 10.32 -6.62 -3.43
N GLN A 50 9.34 -6.68 -2.53
CA GLN A 50 9.42 -6.18 -1.15
C GLN A 50 9.92 -4.72 -1.07
N GLY A 51 9.57 -3.91 -2.07
CA GLY A 51 9.98 -2.50 -2.16
C GLY A 51 11.39 -2.27 -2.72
N SER A 52 12.15 -3.33 -3.06
CA SER A 52 13.48 -3.18 -3.67
C SER A 52 13.45 -2.63 -5.10
N GLY A 53 12.31 -2.72 -5.78
CA GLY A 53 12.22 -2.42 -7.22
C GLY A 53 12.93 -3.45 -8.12
N ILE A 54 13.45 -4.52 -7.54
CA ILE A 54 14.16 -5.58 -8.24
C ILE A 54 13.27 -6.82 -8.28
N GLN A 55 12.84 -7.21 -9.48
CA GLN A 55 12.23 -8.52 -9.69
C GLN A 55 13.24 -9.41 -10.44
N PRO A 56 13.52 -10.63 -9.95
CA PRO A 56 14.30 -11.59 -10.71
C PRO A 56 13.48 -12.03 -11.93
N ARG A 57 14.09 -11.96 -13.12
CA ARG A 57 13.55 -12.52 -14.36
C ARG A 57 13.40 -14.03 -14.23
N TYR A 58 12.23 -14.49 -13.79
CA TYR A 58 11.87 -15.91 -13.78
C TYR A 58 10.50 -16.19 -14.45
N LEU A 59 9.82 -15.16 -14.95
CA LEU A 59 8.48 -15.25 -15.58
C LEU A 59 8.46 -14.76 -17.04
N ASP A 60 9.51 -15.01 -17.81
CA ASP A 60 9.39 -15.00 -19.28
C ASP A 60 8.61 -16.27 -19.71
N ARG A 61 7.28 -16.25 -19.56
CA ARG A 61 6.33 -17.12 -20.30
C ARG A 61 4.93 -16.52 -20.37
#